data_AF-A0A9E0Y5T8-F1
#
_entry.id   AF-A0A9E0Y5T8-F1
#
_cell.length_a   1.000
_cell.length_b   1.000
_cell.length_c   1.000
_cell.angle_alpha   90.00
_cell.angle_beta   90.00
_cell.angle_gamma   90.00
#
_symmetry.space_group_name_H-M   'P 1'
#
loop_
_entity.id
_entity.type
_entity.pdbx_description
1 polymer ?
#
loop_
_entity_poly.entity_id
_entity_poly.type
_entity_poly.pdbx_seq_one_letter_code
_entity_poly.pdbx_strand_id
1 'polypeptide(L)'
;VDLDSDPTKLIEVVEIGKQLLMTRGSLTTFSIANDVAKYFAIIPAMFAATFPVLNALNVMALKTPQSAILSAVIFNALVIIGLIPLALKGVRYRALSASSLLQRNLLIYGLGGIIAPFIGIKIVDLIITALGLA
;
A
#
# COMPACT_ATOMS: atom_id res chain seq x y z
N VAL A 1 -27.25 -22.46 23.58
CA VAL A 1 -27.56 -21.08 23.99
C VAL A 1 -28.35 -20.48 22.86
N ASP A 2 -29.63 -20.27 23.11
CA ASP A 2 -30.68 -19.94 22.15
C ASP A 2 -30.47 -18.52 21.57
N LEU A 3 -29.79 -18.45 20.41
CA LEU A 3 -29.43 -17.20 19.72
C LEU A 3 -30.20 -17.01 18.39
N ASP A 4 -31.14 -17.90 18.06
CA ASP A 4 -31.36 -18.28 16.66
C ASP A 4 -32.70 -17.84 16.03
N SER A 5 -33.45 -16.92 16.63
CA SER A 5 -34.81 -16.61 16.13
C SER A 5 -35.08 -15.13 15.79
N ASP A 6 -34.05 -14.31 15.56
CA ASP A 6 -34.25 -12.93 15.12
C ASP A 6 -33.68 -12.68 13.71
N PRO A 7 -34.52 -12.47 12.68
CA PRO A 7 -34.07 -12.28 11.30
C PRO A 7 -33.14 -11.08 11.11
N THR A 8 -33.17 -10.11 12.03
CA THR A 8 -32.26 -8.95 12.06
C THR A 8 -30.80 -9.34 12.32
N LYS A 9 -30.55 -10.42 13.08
CA LYS A 9 -29.19 -10.90 13.36
C LYS A 9 -28.49 -11.47 12.13
N LEU A 10 -29.24 -12.08 11.21
CA LEU A 10 -28.70 -12.54 9.93
C LEU A 10 -28.18 -11.37 9.08
N ILE A 11 -28.85 -10.22 9.12
CA ILE A 11 -28.42 -9.02 8.40
C ILE A 11 -27.10 -8.49 8.99
N GLU A 12 -26.97 -8.49 10.33
CA GLU A 12 -25.76 -8.07 11.04
C GLU A 12 -24.54 -8.93 10.66
N VAL A 13 -24.71 -10.26 10.63
CA VAL A 13 -23.64 -11.20 10.22
C VAL A 13 -23.21 -10.97 8.76
N VAL A 14 -24.18 -10.75 7.87
CA VAL A 14 -23.90 -10.46 6.45
C VAL A 14 -23.15 -9.13 6.30
N GLU A 15 -23.49 -8.12 7.09
CA GLU A 15 -22.81 -6.82 7.06
C GLU A 15 -21.34 -6.91 7.51
N ILE A 16 -21.08 -7.64 8.61
CA ILE A 16 -19.70 -7.92 9.07
C ILE A 16 -18.93 -8.68 8.00
N GLY A 17 -19.53 -9.70 7.39
CA GLY A 17 -18.91 -10.46 6.30
C GLY A 17 -18.53 -9.57 5.11
N LYS A 18 -19.43 -8.67 4.69
CA LYS A 18 -19.16 -7.69 3.62
C LYS A 18 -18.03 -6.72 4.00
N GLN A 19 -18.00 -6.24 5.24
CA GLN A 19 -16.93 -5.37 5.71
C GLN A 19 -15.57 -6.07 5.68
N LEU A 20 -15.49 -7.33 6.12
CA LEU A 20 -14.25 -8.12 6.07
C LEU A 20 -13.76 -8.33 4.63
N LEU A 21 -14.67 -8.68 3.70
CA LEU A 21 -14.34 -8.84 2.28
C LEU A 21 -13.84 -7.53 1.65
N MET A 22 -14.51 -6.41 1.94
CA MET A 22 -14.11 -5.09 1.46
C MET A 22 -12.75 -4.67 1.98
N THR A 23 -12.51 -4.89 3.28
CA THR A 23 -11.22 -4.57 3.92
C THR A 23 -10.09 -5.36 3.29
N ARG A 24 -10.28 -6.68 3.11
CA ARG A 24 -9.28 -7.53 2.44
C ARG A 24 -9.01 -7.06 1.01
N GLY A 25 -10.06 -6.79 0.22
CA GLY A 25 -9.91 -6.31 -1.16
C GLY A 25 -9.22 -4.95 -1.27
N SER A 26 -9.49 -4.06 -0.32
CA SER A 26 -8.84 -2.74 -0.25
C SER A 26 -7.35 -2.87 0.07
N LEU A 27 -7.01 -3.71 1.05
CA LEU A 27 -5.62 -3.96 1.44
C LEU A 27 -4.82 -4.64 0.33
N THR A 28 -5.39 -5.62 -0.37
CA THR A 28 -4.71 -6.26 -1.50
C THR A 28 -4.48 -5.28 -2.64
N THR A 29 -5.46 -4.45 -2.95
CA THR A 29 -5.33 -3.41 -3.99
C THR A 29 -4.22 -2.43 -3.66
N PHE A 30 -4.19 -1.93 -2.41
CA PHE A 30 -3.14 -1.04 -1.93
C PHE A 30 -1.76 -1.71 -1.98
N SER A 31 -1.63 -2.95 -1.49
CA SER A 31 -0.36 -3.65 -1.45
C SER A 31 0.21 -3.94 -2.84
N ILE A 32 -0.64 -4.33 -3.80
CA ILE A 32 -0.21 -4.54 -5.20
C ILE A 32 0.24 -3.22 -5.81
N ALA A 33 -0.52 -2.14 -5.62
CA ALA A 33 -0.14 -0.81 -6.10
C ALA A 33 1.18 -0.33 -5.49
N ASN A 34 1.41 -0.63 -4.21
CA ASN A 34 2.63 -0.29 -3.50
C ASN A 34 3.89 -0.97 -4.07
N ASP A 35 3.76 -2.20 -4.56
CA ASP A 35 4.90 -2.94 -5.15
C ASP A 35 5.45 -2.25 -6.41
N VAL A 36 4.63 -1.49 -7.15
CA VAL A 36 5.07 -0.71 -8.31
C VAL A 36 6.20 0.26 -7.92
N ALA A 37 6.01 1.02 -6.84
CA ALA A 37 7.00 1.97 -6.37
C ALA A 37 8.29 1.29 -5.90
N LYS A 38 8.17 0.11 -5.27
CA LYS A 38 9.34 -0.68 -4.84
C LYS A 38 10.20 -1.09 -6.04
N TYR A 39 9.57 -1.50 -7.15
CA TYR A 39 10.32 -1.81 -8.38
C TYR A 39 11.06 -0.61 -8.92
N PHE A 40 10.43 0.59 -8.94
CA PHE A 40 11.10 1.82 -9.36
C PHE A 40 12.23 2.26 -8.41
N ALA A 41 12.21 1.88 -7.14
CA ALA A 41 13.32 2.15 -6.21
C ALA A 41 14.47 1.15 -6.39
N ILE A 42 14.16 -0.14 -6.45
CA ILE A 42 15.14 -1.21 -6.30
C ILE A 42 15.82 -1.56 -7.63
N ILE A 43 15.09 -1.61 -8.75
CA ILE A 43 15.65 -2.03 -10.05
C ILE A 43 16.78 -1.09 -10.49
N PRO A 44 16.63 0.26 -10.49
CA PRO A 44 17.72 1.15 -10.86
C PRO A 44 18.90 0.98 -9.90
N ALA A 45 18.64 0.93 -8.60
CA ALA A 45 19.67 0.82 -7.58
C ALA A 45 20.52 -0.45 -7.74
N MET A 46 19.88 -1.61 -7.93
CA MET A 46 20.60 -2.90 -8.02
C MET A 46 21.41 -3.03 -9.31
N PHE A 47 20.94 -2.45 -10.42
CA PHE A 47 21.48 -2.76 -11.74
C PHE A 47 22.17 -1.59 -12.44
N ALA A 48 22.10 -0.35 -11.93
CA ALA A 48 22.71 0.82 -12.57
C ALA A 48 24.22 0.70 -12.78
N ALA A 49 24.93 -0.04 -11.92
CA ALA A 49 26.37 -0.29 -12.08
C ALA A 49 26.69 -1.14 -13.31
N THR A 50 25.83 -2.11 -13.64
CA THR A 50 26.01 -3.04 -14.77
C THR A 50 25.33 -2.54 -16.03
N PHE A 51 24.17 -1.90 -15.88
CA PHE A 51 23.33 -1.38 -16.96
C PHE A 51 22.98 0.09 -16.68
N PRO A 52 23.87 1.04 -17.03
CA PRO A 52 23.67 2.47 -16.74
C PRO A 52 22.37 3.05 -17.30
N VAL A 53 21.83 2.46 -18.39
CA VAL A 53 20.54 2.83 -18.98
C VAL A 53 19.37 2.72 -17.99
N LEU A 54 19.46 1.83 -16.99
CA LEU A 54 18.43 1.64 -15.98
C LEU A 54 18.36 2.80 -14.98
N ASN A 55 19.35 3.71 -14.95
CA ASN A 55 19.23 4.96 -14.20
C ASN A 55 18.06 5.83 -14.68
N ALA A 56 17.65 5.71 -15.94
CA ALA A 56 16.48 6.41 -16.47
C ALA A 56 15.17 6.00 -15.75
N LEU A 57 15.15 4.81 -15.11
CA LEU A 57 14.03 4.33 -14.32
C LEU A 57 14.06 4.85 -12.88
N ASN A 58 15.09 5.59 -12.45
CA ASN A 58 15.13 6.24 -11.14
C ASN A 58 14.25 7.50 -11.14
N VAL A 59 12.94 7.30 -11.29
CA VAL A 59 11.92 8.37 -11.34
C VAL A 59 11.88 9.16 -10.02
N MET A 60 12.19 8.50 -8.90
CA MET A 60 12.25 9.14 -7.57
C MET A 60 13.55 9.94 -7.34
N ALA A 61 14.51 9.89 -8.28
CA ALA A 61 15.82 10.53 -8.15
C ALA A 61 16.49 10.23 -6.80
N LEU A 62 16.49 8.96 -6.37
CA LEU A 62 17.13 8.49 -5.14
C LEU A 62 18.64 8.66 -5.23
N LYS A 63 19.29 9.05 -4.13
CA LYS A 63 20.67 9.57 -4.17
C LYS A 63 21.73 8.51 -4.44
N THR A 64 21.70 7.39 -3.70
CA THR A 64 22.66 6.29 -3.87
C THR A 64 21.92 4.95 -3.99
N PRO A 65 22.52 3.94 -4.65
CA PRO A 65 21.96 2.59 -4.67
C PRO A 65 21.68 2.03 -3.28
N GLN A 66 22.59 2.29 -2.34
CA GLN A 66 22.47 1.82 -0.96
C GLN A 66 21.33 2.54 -0.22
N SER A 67 21.23 3.87 -0.34
CA SER A 67 20.15 4.64 0.27
C SER A 67 18.79 4.26 -0.31
N ALA A 68 18.71 3.97 -1.62
CA ALA A 68 17.50 3.54 -2.30
C ALA A 68 16.95 2.20 -1.76
N ILE A 69 17.81 1.18 -1.65
CA ILE A 69 17.44 -0.13 -1.10
C ILE A 69 17.03 0.01 0.36
N LEU A 70 17.81 0.74 1.16
CA LEU A 70 17.51 0.95 2.58
C LEU A 70 16.18 1.67 2.78
N SER A 71 15.91 2.70 1.97
CA SER A 71 14.66 3.46 2.01
C SER A 71 13.45 2.60 1.65
N ALA A 72 13.57 1.77 0.61
CA ALA A 72 12.50 0.84 0.23
C ALA A 72 12.19 -0.18 1.33
N VAL A 73 13.22 -0.72 2.00
CA VAL A 73 13.05 -1.68 3.11
C VAL A 73 12.41 -1.03 4.34
N ILE A 74 12.90 0.15 4.75
CA ILE A 74 12.32 0.89 5.89
C ILE A 74 10.87 1.26 5.59
N PHE A 75 10.59 1.79 4.40
CA PHE A 75 9.23 2.14 4.02
C PHE A 75 8.30 0.92 4.05
N ASN A 76 8.75 -0.26 3.61
CA ASN A 76 7.97 -1.49 3.69
C ASN A 76 7.57 -1.84 5.15
N ALA A 77 8.47 -1.62 6.11
CA ALA A 77 8.15 -1.80 7.54
C ALA A 77 7.13 -0.75 8.04
N LEU A 78 7.29 0.52 7.65
CA LEU A 78 6.39 1.60 8.04
C LEU A 78 4.97 1.44 7.47
N VAL A 79 4.84 0.96 6.23
CA VAL A 79 3.55 0.72 5.59
C VAL A 79 2.72 -0.29 6.38
N ILE A 80 3.34 -1.37 6.88
CA ILE A 80 2.62 -2.38 7.67
C ILE A 80 2.01 -1.72 8.91
N ILE A 81 2.78 -0.89 9.62
CA ILE A 81 2.30 -0.14 10.80
C ILE A 81 1.14 0.79 10.40
N GLY A 82 1.25 1.49 9.28
CA GLY A 82 0.20 2.36 8.77
C GLY A 82 -1.09 1.63 8.35
N LEU A 83 -0.98 0.38 7.89
CA LEU A 83 -2.12 -0.43 7.44
C LEU A 83 -2.80 -1.21 8.58
N ILE A 84 -2.13 -1.46 9.70
CA ILE A 84 -2.73 -2.15 10.86
C ILE A 84 -4.04 -1.48 11.34
N PRO A 85 -4.10 -0.15 11.56
CA PRO A 85 -5.34 0.51 11.95
C PRO A 85 -6.48 0.32 10.95
N LEU A 86 -6.17 0.28 9.64
CA LEU A 86 -7.14 0.05 8.59
C LEU A 86 -7.66 -1.41 8.62
N ALA A 87 -6.77 -2.37 8.85
CA ALA A 87 -7.12 -3.78 8.99
C ALA A 87 -8.01 -4.05 10.22
N LEU A 88 -7.76 -3.36 11.34
CA LEU A 88 -8.52 -3.51 12.58
C LEU A 88 -9.86 -2.77 12.56
N LYS A 89 -9.90 -1.53 12.07
CA LYS A 89 -11.15 -0.74 11.98
C LYS A 89 -12.06 -1.22 10.85
N GLY A 90 -11.47 -1.81 9.81
CA GLY A 90 -12.15 -2.22 8.60
C GLY A 90 -12.61 -1.07 7.71
N VAL A 91 -12.90 -1.39 6.47
CA VAL A 91 -13.40 -0.46 5.45
C VAL A 91 -14.92 -0.45 5.50
N ARG A 92 -15.53 0.70 5.84
CA ARG A 92 -16.99 0.84 5.93
C ARG A 92 -17.67 0.40 4.64
N TYR A 93 -18.58 -0.56 4.76
CA TYR A 93 -19.45 -0.96 3.67
C TYR A 93 -20.35 0.20 3.23
N ARG A 94 -20.59 0.31 1.93
CA ARG A 94 -21.60 1.19 1.34
C ARG A 94 -22.42 0.39 0.34
N ALA A 95 -23.75 0.52 0.41
CA ALA A 95 -24.65 -0.09 -0.56
C ALA A 95 -24.56 0.66 -1.90
N LEU A 96 -23.64 0.23 -2.76
CA LEU A 96 -23.43 0.73 -4.11
C LEU A 96 -23.41 -0.46 -5.08
N SER A 97 -23.53 -0.21 -6.38
CA SER A 97 -23.32 -1.24 -7.39
C SER A 97 -21.88 -1.78 -7.34
N ALA A 98 -21.67 -3.03 -7.78
CA ALA A 98 -20.36 -3.66 -7.78
C ALA A 98 -19.32 -2.85 -8.59
N SER A 99 -19.72 -2.30 -9.73
CA SER A 99 -18.86 -1.44 -10.57
C SER A 99 -18.42 -0.17 -9.83
N SER A 100 -19.34 0.52 -9.16
CA SER A 100 -19.04 1.72 -8.38
C SER A 100 -18.15 1.43 -7.18
N LEU A 101 -18.34 0.28 -6.52
CA LEU A 101 -17.46 -0.16 -5.43
C LEU A 101 -16.04 -0.45 -5.91
N LEU A 102 -15.89 -1.15 -7.04
CA LEU A 102 -14.60 -1.44 -7.64
C LEU A 102 -13.86 -0.15 -8.04
N GLN A 103 -14.53 0.75 -8.77
CA GLN A 103 -13.93 2.02 -9.19
C GLN A 103 -13.47 2.82 -7.97
N ARG A 104 -14.32 2.95 -6.95
CA ARG A 104 -13.95 3.67 -5.73
C ARG A 104 -12.78 3.02 -5.00
N ASN A 105 -12.74 1.69 -4.95
CA ASN A 105 -11.64 0.96 -4.34
C ASN A 105 -10.31 1.22 -5.09
N LEU A 106 -10.32 1.14 -6.42
CA LEU A 106 -9.14 1.42 -7.25
C LEU A 106 -8.72 2.89 -7.13
N LEU A 107 -9.66 3.83 -7.11
CA LEU A 107 -9.37 5.26 -6.97
C LEU A 107 -8.80 5.62 -5.60
N ILE A 108 -9.28 5.02 -4.52
CA ILE A 108 -8.80 5.35 -3.16
C ILE A 108 -7.56 4.52 -2.82
N TYR A 109 -7.68 3.20 -2.86
CA TYR A 109 -6.63 2.29 -2.39
C TYR A 109 -5.60 1.96 -3.47
N GLY A 110 -6.00 1.92 -4.74
CA GLY A 110 -5.07 1.76 -5.86
C GLY A 110 -4.21 3.02 -6.04
N LEU A 111 -4.84 4.18 -6.27
CA LEU A 111 -4.09 5.43 -6.43
C LEU A 111 -3.33 5.81 -5.15
N GLY A 112 -3.95 5.66 -3.98
CA GLY A 112 -3.27 5.86 -2.70
C GLY A 112 -2.08 4.92 -2.53
N GLY A 113 -2.22 3.66 -2.96
CA GLY A 113 -1.13 2.67 -2.96
C GLY A 113 -0.02 2.99 -3.97
N ILE A 114 -0.27 3.78 -5.01
CA ILE A 114 0.77 4.28 -5.91
C ILE A 114 1.43 5.52 -5.32
N ILE A 115 0.67 6.52 -4.88
CA ILE A 115 1.22 7.83 -4.48
C ILE A 115 1.98 7.73 -3.16
N ALA A 116 1.40 7.08 -2.15
CA ALA A 116 1.98 6.99 -0.81
C ALA A 116 3.43 6.45 -0.80
N PRO A 117 3.77 5.33 -1.48
CA PRO A 117 5.14 4.84 -1.48
C PRO A 117 6.15 5.69 -2.25
N PHE A 118 5.76 6.31 -3.36
CA PHE A 118 6.67 7.21 -4.07
C PHE A 118 7.11 8.37 -3.17
N ILE A 119 6.15 8.95 -2.45
CA ILE A 119 6.44 10.03 -1.50
C ILE A 119 7.20 9.49 -0.28
N GLY A 120 6.74 8.39 0.29
CA GLY A 120 7.31 7.83 1.52
C GLY A 120 8.75 7.36 1.35
N ILE A 121 9.06 6.60 0.29
CA ILE A 121 10.43 6.15 -0.01
C ILE A 121 11.33 7.37 -0.23
N LYS A 122 10.86 8.39 -0.95
CA LYS A 122 11.65 9.61 -1.18
C LYS A 122 11.94 10.36 0.12
N ILE A 123 10.97 10.50 1.00
CA ILE A 123 11.17 11.15 2.31
C ILE A 123 12.19 10.37 3.13
N VAL A 124 12.09 9.04 3.17
CA VAL A 124 13.06 8.20 3.89
C VAL A 124 14.47 8.36 3.31
N ASP A 125 14.62 8.37 1.99
CA ASP A 125 15.90 8.58 1.30
C ASP A 125 16.52 9.93 1.65
N LEU A 126 15.70 10.99 1.67
CA LEU A 126 16.14 12.33 2.07
C LEU A 126 16.60 12.38 3.53
N ILE A 127 15.90 11.71 4.45
CA ILE A 127 16.26 11.66 5.87
C ILE A 127 17.59 10.91 6.06
N ILE A 128 17.73 9.72 5.47
CA ILE A 128 18.95 8.91 5.55
C ILE A 128 20.15 9.67 4.99
N THR A 129 19.94 10.29 3.84
CA THR A 129 20.95 11.12 3.17
C THR A 129 21.36 12.31 4.03
N ALA A 130 20.39 13.03 4.61
CA ALA A 130 20.65 14.22 5.41
C ALA A 130 21.40 13.90 6.70
N LEU A 131 21.17 12.71 7.27
CA LEU A 131 21.88 12.20 8.44
C LEU A 131 23.24 11.55 8.11
N GLY A 132 23.60 11.43 6.83
CA GLY A 132 24.85 10.81 6.40
C GLY A 132 24.93 9.30 6.69
N LEU A 133 23.78 8.63 6.79
CA LEU A 133 23.70 7.21 7.13
C LEU A 133 23.95 6.29 5.92
N ALA A 134 23.83 6.80 4.69
CA ALA A 134 24.10 6.12 3.42
C ALA A 134 24.33 7.11 2.26
#